data_AF-A0A059LLW7-F1
#
_entry.id   AF-A0A059LLW7-F1
#
_cell.length_a   1.000
_cell.length_b   1.000
_cell.length_c   1.000
_cell.angle_alpha   90.00
_cell.angle_beta   90.00
_cell.angle_gamma   90.00
#
_symmetry.space_group_name_H-M   'P 1'
#
loop_
_entity.id
_entity.type
_entity.pdbx_description
1 polymer ?
#
loop_
_entity_poly.entity_id
_entity_poly.type
_entity_poly.pdbx_seq_one_letter_code
_entity_poly.pdbx_strand_id
1 'polypeptide(L)'
;MKFARYVLGLERDCPPEWHGRFLRYKELKKRLKPCEVDQSPDSGEEGEEQSPSGRVRDRAAAEEEWFENLQTQLDDINRHFEHYARQIIAEFNATERRRQACCFVFRRRAALRTYTSLAQRAYWCRKFSKVNAVALRKILKKHDKRCRNSKGRAFLARCWRIEEEGGGARDEAAQGEGGGREAASSEGLGAEPVPGQSSPLKHPNAGAFLHSPLLAELQAVQMEAMERLPKDLLYGEADSSSHRGAAAPGSLARASASLGGLLGEAAPMPRPLPPELEAVRVSAAFLAGDQTT
;
A
#
# COMPACT_ATOMS: atom_id res chain seq x y z
N MET A 1 8.10 -9.31 -17.03
CA MET A 1 8.95 -8.55 -16.06
C MET A 1 8.95 -9.24 -14.69
N LYS A 2 10.10 -9.30 -13.99
CA LYS A 2 10.17 -9.84 -12.61
C LYS A 2 9.62 -8.79 -11.63
N PHE A 3 8.62 -9.14 -10.80
CA PHE A 3 7.97 -8.20 -9.86
C PHE A 3 8.95 -7.45 -8.94
N ALA A 4 10.01 -8.11 -8.45
CA ALA A 4 11.03 -7.46 -7.63
C ALA A 4 11.83 -6.36 -8.37
N ARG A 5 11.96 -6.44 -9.71
CA ARG A 5 12.56 -5.36 -10.50
C ARG A 5 11.58 -4.20 -10.70
N TYR A 6 10.28 -4.51 -10.81
CA TYR A 6 9.23 -3.51 -10.91
C TYR A 6 9.15 -2.64 -9.65
N VAL A 7 9.14 -3.25 -8.44
CA VAL A 7 9.13 -2.48 -7.18
C VAL A 7 10.37 -1.59 -7.05
N LEU A 8 11.55 -2.08 -7.41
CA LEU A 8 12.77 -1.26 -7.41
C LEU A 8 12.71 -0.09 -8.40
N GLY A 9 12.13 -0.29 -9.59
CA GLY A 9 11.92 0.79 -10.55
C GLY A 9 10.97 1.85 -9.99
N LEU A 10 9.88 1.40 -9.37
CA LEU A 10 8.95 2.30 -8.69
C LEU A 10 9.59 3.08 -7.54
N GLU A 11 10.43 2.44 -6.72
CA GLU A 11 11.16 3.10 -5.64
C GLU A 11 12.10 4.20 -6.13
N ARG A 12 12.59 4.11 -7.37
CA ARG A 12 13.43 5.16 -7.96
C ARG A 12 12.60 6.34 -8.49
N ASP A 13 11.39 6.05 -8.96
CA ASP A 13 10.54 7.02 -9.64
C ASP A 13 9.50 7.66 -8.69
N CYS A 14 9.35 7.13 -7.47
CA CYS A 14 8.38 7.66 -6.50
C CYS A 14 8.91 8.88 -5.75
N PRO A 15 8.03 9.72 -5.19
CA PRO A 15 8.45 10.83 -4.35
C PRO A 15 9.20 10.36 -3.10
N PRO A 16 10.08 11.21 -2.52
CA PRO A 16 10.92 10.85 -1.39
C PRO A 16 10.16 10.30 -0.18
N GLU A 17 8.94 10.78 0.04
CA GLU A 17 8.09 10.36 1.14
C GLU A 17 7.78 8.84 1.14
N TRP A 18 7.78 8.23 -0.05
CA TRP A 18 7.42 6.82 -0.26
C TRP A 18 8.63 5.88 -0.35
N HIS A 19 9.85 6.42 -0.35
CA HIS A 19 11.07 5.62 -0.47
C HIS A 19 11.20 4.61 0.68
N GLY A 20 11.47 3.35 0.35
CA GLY A 20 11.66 2.28 1.34
C GLY A 20 10.43 1.92 2.17
N ARG A 21 9.25 2.45 1.81
CA ARG A 21 7.98 2.15 2.49
C ARG A 21 7.22 0.97 1.87
N PHE A 22 7.69 0.48 0.72
CA PHE A 22 7.09 -0.70 0.09
C PHE A 22 7.43 -1.97 0.87
N LEU A 23 6.55 -2.98 0.75
CA LEU A 23 6.77 -4.31 1.29
C LEU A 23 8.14 -4.83 0.83
N ARG A 24 9.00 -5.25 1.77
CA ARG A 24 10.36 -5.72 1.51
C ARG A 24 10.36 -7.11 0.90
N TYR A 25 9.81 -7.21 -0.31
CA TYR A 25 9.51 -8.46 -1.01
C TYR A 25 10.74 -9.36 -1.17
N LYS A 26 11.92 -8.77 -1.42
CA LYS A 26 13.18 -9.52 -1.53
C LYS A 26 13.62 -10.12 -0.19
N GLU A 27 13.44 -9.39 0.90
CA GLU A 27 13.80 -9.86 2.25
C GLU A 27 12.89 -11.00 2.67
N LEU A 28 11.57 -10.81 2.57
CA LEU A 28 10.58 -11.85 2.88
C LEU A 28 10.81 -13.12 2.05
N LYS A 29 11.21 -12.97 0.78
CA LYS A 29 11.55 -14.10 -0.09
C LYS A 29 12.83 -14.83 0.36
N LYS A 30 13.81 -14.12 0.91
CA LYS A 30 15.02 -14.74 1.46
C LYS A 30 14.72 -15.49 2.76
N ARG A 31 13.92 -14.91 3.65
CA ARG A 31 13.49 -15.54 4.91
C ARG A 31 12.58 -16.77 4.70
N LEU A 32 11.88 -16.87 3.57
CA LEU A 32 11.18 -18.10 3.18
C LEU A 32 12.11 -19.27 2.89
N LYS A 33 13.43 -19.04 2.72
CA LYS A 33 14.33 -20.09 2.26
C LYS A 33 14.41 -21.31 3.17
N PRO A 34 14.61 -21.15 4.49
CA PRO A 34 14.73 -22.26 5.43
C PRO A 34 13.45 -23.09 5.59
N CYS A 35 12.29 -22.56 5.19
CA CYS A 35 11.01 -23.28 5.29
C CYS A 35 10.83 -24.35 4.18
N GLU A 36 11.79 -24.49 3.25
CA GLU A 36 11.71 -25.46 2.17
C GLU A 36 11.84 -26.86 2.75
N VAL A 37 10.86 -27.73 2.48
CA VAL A 37 10.98 -29.15 2.82
C VAL A 37 12.15 -29.66 2.00
N ASP A 38 13.23 -30.05 2.67
CA ASP A 38 14.31 -30.84 2.06
C ASP A 38 13.66 -32.13 1.54
N GLN A 39 13.19 -32.06 0.29
CA GLN A 39 12.98 -33.24 -0.54
C GLN A 39 14.36 -33.69 -1.00
N SER A 40 15.24 -33.95 -0.04
CA SER A 40 16.48 -34.65 -0.34
C SER A 40 16.06 -36.00 -0.90
N PRO A 41 16.39 -36.31 -2.16
CA PRO A 41 16.07 -37.59 -2.74
C PRO A 41 16.93 -38.62 -2.00
N ASP A 42 16.27 -39.36 -1.11
CA ASP A 42 16.53 -40.74 -0.72
C ASP A 42 17.86 -41.29 -1.28
N SER A 43 18.96 -40.87 -0.68
CA SER A 43 20.30 -41.36 -0.97
C SER A 43 20.79 -41.88 0.36
N GLY A 44 20.50 -43.16 0.57
CA GLY A 44 20.72 -43.85 1.83
C GLY A 44 22.18 -43.83 2.24
N GLU A 45 22.43 -43.22 3.39
CA GLU A 45 23.53 -43.64 4.26
C GLU A 45 22.97 -43.70 5.68
N GLU A 46 22.92 -44.92 6.19
CA GLU A 46 22.54 -45.30 7.54
C GLU A 46 23.56 -44.71 8.52
N GLY A 47 23.19 -43.68 9.27
CA GLY A 47 24.12 -43.11 10.25
C GLY A 47 23.53 -42.00 11.09
N GLU A 48 23.26 -42.33 12.35
CA GLU A 48 22.89 -41.47 13.48
C GLU A 48 21.42 -41.04 13.58
N GLU A 49 20.76 -41.59 14.62
CA GLU A 49 19.42 -41.30 15.15
C GLU A 49 19.27 -39.83 15.60
N GLN A 50 19.33 -38.87 14.68
CA GLN A 50 18.82 -37.54 14.95
C GLN A 50 17.29 -37.60 14.98
N SER A 51 16.76 -37.63 16.21
CA SER A 51 15.34 -37.72 16.50
C SER A 51 14.53 -36.75 15.62
N PRO A 52 13.60 -37.24 14.77
CA PRO A 52 12.86 -36.43 13.79
C PRO A 52 11.97 -35.34 14.41
N SER A 53 11.78 -35.35 15.73
CA SER A 53 10.97 -34.39 16.48
C SER A 53 11.55 -32.96 16.48
N GLY A 54 12.87 -32.80 16.50
CA GLY A 54 13.51 -31.47 16.58
C GLY A 54 13.29 -30.59 15.34
N ARG A 55 13.44 -31.18 14.14
CA ARG A 55 13.37 -30.45 12.86
C ARG A 55 11.99 -29.86 12.58
N VAL A 56 10.92 -30.49 13.07
CA VAL A 56 9.54 -30.01 12.88
C VAL A 56 9.27 -28.76 13.71
N ARG A 57 9.76 -28.73 14.96
CA ARG A 57 9.58 -27.61 15.88
C ARG A 57 10.30 -26.36 15.40
N ASP A 58 11.54 -26.50 14.94
CA ASP A 58 12.34 -25.38 14.42
C ASP A 58 11.70 -24.74 13.17
N ARG A 59 11.10 -25.57 12.32
CA ARG A 59 10.40 -25.10 11.12
C ARG A 59 9.13 -24.32 11.45
N ALA A 60 8.34 -24.79 12.42
CA ALA A 60 7.13 -24.09 12.85
C ALA A 60 7.48 -22.73 13.47
N ALA A 61 8.52 -22.66 14.29
CA ALA A 61 9.01 -21.42 14.88
C ALA A 61 9.52 -20.43 13.81
N ALA A 62 10.28 -20.90 12.81
CA ALA A 62 10.74 -20.06 11.70
C ALA A 62 9.59 -19.53 10.83
N GLU A 63 8.52 -20.33 10.67
CA GLU A 63 7.31 -19.90 9.95
C GLU A 63 6.55 -18.82 10.73
N GLU A 64 6.44 -18.97 12.05
CA GLU A 64 5.82 -17.98 12.93
C GLU A 64 6.58 -16.65 12.90
N GLU A 65 7.90 -16.67 13.08
CA GLU A 65 8.77 -15.48 12.97
C GLU A 65 8.61 -14.79 11.60
N TRP A 66 8.44 -15.58 10.54
CA TRP A 66 8.22 -15.05 9.19
C TRP A 66 6.88 -14.29 9.08
N PHE A 67 5.80 -14.84 9.64
CA PHE A 67 4.50 -14.17 9.68
C PHE A 67 4.51 -12.94 10.59
N GLU A 68 5.19 -12.97 11.73
CA GLU A 68 5.38 -11.80 12.60
C GLU A 68 6.13 -10.68 11.88
N ASN A 69 7.18 -11.02 11.13
CA ASN A 69 7.91 -10.05 10.32
C ASN A 69 7.03 -9.46 9.22
N LEU A 70 6.23 -10.28 8.54
CA LEU A 70 5.27 -9.82 7.54
C LEU A 70 4.22 -8.89 8.18
N GLN A 71 3.67 -9.26 9.33
CA GLN A 71 2.68 -8.49 10.06
C GLN A 71 3.23 -7.10 10.44
N THR A 72 4.45 -7.06 11.00
CA THR A 72 5.14 -5.81 11.35
C THR A 72 5.26 -4.88 10.14
N GLN A 73 5.67 -5.42 8.98
CA GLN A 73 5.76 -4.63 7.75
C GLN A 73 4.39 -4.12 7.27
N LEU A 74 3.34 -4.93 7.42
CA LEU A 74 1.98 -4.52 7.04
C LEU A 74 1.44 -3.42 7.96
N ASP A 75 1.73 -3.48 9.25
CA ASP A 75 1.34 -2.44 10.21
C ASP A 75 2.03 -1.11 9.88
N ASP A 76 3.32 -1.15 9.54
CA ASP A 76 4.06 0.04 9.08
C ASP A 76 3.45 0.62 7.78
N ILE A 77 3.14 -0.25 6.81
CA ILE A 77 2.51 0.14 5.55
C ILE A 77 1.12 0.75 5.80
N ASN A 78 0.31 0.16 6.67
CA ASN A 78 -1.02 0.64 7.03
C ASN A 78 -0.95 2.02 7.68
N ARG A 79 -0.11 2.19 8.70
CA ARG A 79 0.08 3.48 9.39
C ARG A 79 0.53 4.56 8.42
N HIS A 80 1.47 4.24 7.54
CA HIS A 80 1.97 5.18 6.54
C HIS A 80 0.88 5.56 5.52
N PHE A 81 0.17 4.57 4.98
CA PHE A 81 -0.94 4.79 4.06
C PHE A 81 -2.03 5.67 4.68
N GLU A 82 -2.52 5.32 5.88
CA GLU A 82 -3.58 6.08 6.55
C GLU A 82 -3.18 7.51 6.85
N HIS A 83 -1.95 7.72 7.34
CA HIS A 83 -1.43 9.05 7.62
C HIS A 83 -1.46 9.95 6.38
N TYR A 84 -0.86 9.49 5.27
CA TYR A 84 -0.81 10.26 4.04
C TYR A 84 -2.18 10.41 3.38
N ALA A 85 -3.02 9.37 3.41
CA ALA A 85 -4.36 9.43 2.86
C ALA A 85 -5.20 10.51 3.55
N ARG A 86 -5.25 10.49 4.89
CA ARG A 86 -5.96 11.52 5.68
C ARG A 86 -5.37 12.91 5.48
N GLN A 87 -4.04 13.03 5.41
CA GLN A 87 -3.38 14.32 5.16
C GLN A 87 -3.78 14.91 3.81
N ILE A 88 -3.76 14.11 2.74
CA ILE A 88 -4.13 14.54 1.38
C ILE A 88 -5.60 14.99 1.35
N ILE A 89 -6.51 14.19 1.93
CA ILE A 89 -7.95 14.50 1.98
C ILE A 89 -8.21 15.78 2.79
N ALA A 90 -7.57 15.93 3.95
CA ALA A 90 -7.71 17.12 4.79
C ALA A 90 -7.21 18.39 4.09
N GLU A 91 -6.07 18.30 3.40
CA GLU A 91 -5.50 19.42 2.64
C GLU A 91 -6.36 19.80 1.43
N PHE A 92 -6.92 18.81 0.74
CA PHE A 92 -7.88 19.02 -0.34
C PHE A 92 -9.13 19.76 0.17
N ASN A 93 -9.75 19.26 1.26
CA ASN A 93 -10.93 19.89 1.87
C ASN A 93 -10.64 21.31 2.39
N ALA A 94 -9.44 21.55 2.93
CA ALA A 94 -9.01 22.90 3.32
C ALA A 94 -8.86 23.82 2.10
N THR A 95 -8.34 23.30 0.99
CA THR A 95 -8.18 24.04 -0.27
C THR A 95 -9.54 24.39 -0.88
N GLU A 96 -10.49 23.44 -0.90
CA GLU A 96 -11.86 23.70 -1.36
C GLU A 96 -12.58 24.75 -0.50
N ARG A 97 -12.48 24.67 0.83
CA ARG A 97 -13.08 25.68 1.72
C ARG A 97 -12.51 27.08 1.49
N ARG A 98 -11.18 27.20 1.31
CA ARG A 98 -10.53 28.49 1.00
C ARG A 98 -10.99 29.05 -0.33
N ARG A 99 -11.21 28.19 -1.33
CA ARG A 99 -11.74 28.57 -2.64
C ARG A 99 -13.17 29.09 -2.53
N GLN A 100 -14.03 28.42 -1.77
CA GLN A 100 -15.42 28.83 -1.56
C GLN A 100 -15.53 30.16 -0.80
N ALA A 101 -14.62 30.43 0.15
CA ALA A 101 -14.65 31.63 0.98
C ALA A 101 -14.03 32.89 0.36
N CYS A 102 -13.24 32.79 -0.71
CA CYS A 102 -12.50 33.93 -1.28
C CYS A 102 -13.00 34.33 -2.68
N CYS A 103 -13.16 35.63 -2.92
CA CYS A 103 -13.44 36.16 -4.26
C CYS A 103 -12.27 35.83 -5.23
N PHE A 104 -12.64 35.27 -6.38
CA PHE A 104 -11.90 34.31 -7.20
C PHE A 104 -10.60 34.81 -7.87
N VAL A 105 -10.32 36.10 -7.88
CA VAL A 105 -9.49 36.68 -8.95
C VAL A 105 -7.98 36.62 -8.68
N PHE A 106 -7.53 36.79 -7.43
CA PHE A 106 -6.09 36.93 -7.13
C PHE A 106 -5.37 35.63 -6.69
N ARG A 107 -6.08 34.54 -6.39
CA ARG A 107 -5.47 33.29 -5.88
C ARG A 107 -5.39 32.13 -6.87
N ARG A 108 -5.80 32.34 -8.14
CA ARG A 108 -5.93 31.27 -9.13
C ARG A 108 -4.61 30.53 -9.39
N ARG A 109 -3.49 31.24 -9.58
CA ARG A 109 -2.18 30.62 -9.87
C ARG A 109 -1.64 29.77 -8.72
N ALA A 110 -1.77 30.23 -7.47
CA ALA A 110 -1.34 29.45 -6.31
C ALA A 110 -2.18 28.17 -6.15
N ALA A 111 -3.50 28.27 -6.35
CA ALA A 111 -4.40 27.13 -6.29
C ALA A 111 -4.07 26.05 -7.33
N LEU A 112 -3.70 26.42 -8.56
CA LEU A 112 -3.33 25.44 -9.60
C LEU A 112 -2.15 24.56 -9.18
N ARG A 113 -1.10 25.16 -8.62
CA ARG A 113 0.07 24.40 -8.12
C ARG A 113 -0.33 23.44 -7.01
N THR A 114 -1.23 23.87 -6.12
CA THR A 114 -1.76 23.03 -5.04
C THR A 114 -2.54 21.85 -5.61
N TYR A 115 -3.44 22.05 -6.59
CA TYR A 115 -4.19 20.94 -7.19
C TYR A 115 -3.30 19.95 -7.94
N THR A 116 -2.28 20.40 -8.69
CA THR A 116 -1.32 19.49 -9.34
C THR A 116 -0.59 18.63 -8.30
N SER A 117 -0.10 19.24 -7.22
CA SER A 117 0.57 18.53 -6.12
C SER A 117 -0.36 17.53 -5.42
N LEU A 118 -1.60 17.94 -5.12
CA LEU A 118 -2.62 17.07 -4.50
C LEU A 118 -2.97 15.88 -5.40
N ALA A 119 -3.18 16.10 -6.70
CA ALA A 119 -3.46 15.03 -7.65
C ALA A 119 -2.31 14.04 -7.73
N GLN A 120 -1.07 14.53 -7.80
CA GLN A 120 0.13 13.68 -7.84
C GLN A 120 0.32 12.89 -6.54
N ARG A 121 0.12 13.51 -5.38
CA ARG A 121 0.20 12.82 -4.08
C ARG A 121 -0.90 11.77 -3.92
N ALA A 122 -2.14 12.09 -4.32
CA ALA A 122 -3.25 11.15 -4.30
C ALA A 122 -2.99 9.95 -5.22
N TYR A 123 -2.48 10.20 -6.44
CA TYR A 123 -2.04 9.15 -7.36
C TYR A 123 -1.00 8.23 -6.73
N TRP A 124 0.06 8.77 -6.14
CA TRP A 124 1.12 7.98 -5.53
C TRP A 124 0.64 7.18 -4.32
N CYS A 125 -0.21 7.77 -3.48
CA CYS A 125 -0.81 7.07 -2.34
C CYS A 125 -1.65 5.85 -2.79
N ARG A 126 -2.47 6.01 -3.83
CA ARG A 126 -3.24 4.90 -4.44
C ARG A 126 -2.33 3.85 -5.07
N LYS A 127 -1.31 4.28 -5.81
CA LYS A 127 -0.33 3.39 -6.46
C LYS A 127 0.44 2.57 -5.41
N PHE A 128 0.86 3.22 -4.31
CA PHE A 128 1.51 2.61 -3.16
C PHE A 128 0.66 1.47 -2.57
N SER A 129 -0.62 1.73 -2.26
CA SER A 129 -1.53 0.70 -1.75
C SER A 129 -1.66 -0.48 -2.72
N LYS A 130 -1.90 -0.21 -4.02
CA LYS A 130 -2.05 -1.25 -5.05
C LYS A 130 -0.81 -2.15 -5.17
N VAL A 131 0.38 -1.55 -5.18
CA VAL A 131 1.65 -2.28 -5.31
C VAL A 131 1.88 -3.18 -4.10
N ASN A 132 1.63 -2.66 -2.89
CA ASN A 132 1.73 -3.45 -1.65
C ASN A 132 0.71 -4.60 -1.61
N ALA A 133 -0.52 -4.38 -2.11
CA ALA A 133 -1.54 -5.42 -2.20
C ALA A 133 -1.10 -6.57 -3.11
N VAL A 134 -0.52 -6.24 -4.27
CA VAL A 134 0.03 -7.24 -5.20
C VAL A 134 1.24 -7.96 -4.59
N ALA A 135 2.12 -7.22 -3.91
CA ALA A 135 3.29 -7.79 -3.25
C ALA A 135 2.88 -8.81 -2.17
N LEU A 136 1.89 -8.45 -1.34
CA LEU A 136 1.33 -9.29 -0.30
C LEU A 136 0.75 -10.58 -0.88
N ARG A 137 -0.14 -10.50 -1.89
CA ARG A 137 -0.69 -11.68 -2.57
C ARG A 137 0.42 -12.59 -3.13
N LYS A 138 1.43 -11.99 -3.77
CA LYS A 138 2.54 -12.74 -4.38
C LYS A 138 3.42 -13.43 -3.34
N ILE A 139 3.66 -12.81 -2.18
CA ILE A 139 4.52 -13.40 -1.16
C ILE A 139 3.78 -14.51 -0.39
N LEU A 140 2.50 -14.32 -0.08
CA LEU A 140 1.66 -15.34 0.56
C LEU A 140 1.43 -16.54 -0.35
N LYS A 141 1.15 -16.33 -1.65
CA LYS A 141 1.07 -17.43 -2.63
C LYS A 141 2.39 -18.20 -2.74
N LYS A 142 3.52 -17.52 -2.59
CA LYS A 142 4.85 -18.15 -2.62
C LYS A 142 5.10 -18.97 -1.34
N HIS A 143 4.71 -18.44 -0.19
CA HIS A 143 4.74 -19.14 1.09
C HIS A 143 3.97 -20.47 0.99
N ASP A 144 2.69 -20.41 0.62
CA ASP A 144 1.82 -21.59 0.54
C ASP A 144 2.37 -22.66 -0.42
N LYS A 145 2.90 -22.23 -1.56
CA LYS A 145 3.56 -23.14 -2.52
C LYS A 145 4.81 -23.81 -1.93
N ARG A 146 5.61 -23.10 -1.15
CA ARG A 146 6.89 -23.60 -0.60
C ARG A 146 6.67 -24.47 0.63
N CYS A 147 5.71 -24.08 1.49
CA CYS A 147 5.39 -24.79 2.72
C CYS A 147 4.37 -25.92 2.52
N ARG A 148 3.71 -25.99 1.34
CA ARG A 148 2.61 -26.93 1.03
C ARG A 148 1.45 -26.84 2.02
N ASN A 149 1.10 -25.61 2.42
CA ASN A 149 0.00 -25.34 3.34
C ASN A 149 -0.91 -24.21 2.82
N SER A 150 -1.96 -23.88 3.58
CA SER A 150 -2.93 -22.82 3.24
C SER A 150 -2.86 -21.63 4.20
N LYS A 151 -1.80 -21.52 5.01
CA LYS A 151 -1.68 -20.48 6.06
C LYS A 151 -1.63 -19.08 5.47
N GLY A 152 -0.98 -18.89 4.32
CA GLY A 152 -0.91 -17.61 3.64
C GLY A 152 -2.25 -17.16 3.05
N ARG A 153 -3.03 -18.09 2.46
CA ARG A 153 -4.44 -17.82 2.10
C ARG A 153 -5.30 -17.46 3.31
N ALA A 154 -5.18 -18.21 4.41
CA ALA A 154 -5.90 -17.92 5.64
C ALA A 154 -5.52 -16.53 6.21
N PHE A 155 -4.23 -16.19 6.18
CA PHE A 155 -3.73 -14.87 6.55
C PHE A 155 -4.36 -13.77 5.68
N LEU A 156 -4.34 -13.94 4.35
CA LEU A 156 -4.93 -12.97 3.43
C LEU A 156 -6.45 -12.78 3.63
N ALA A 157 -7.16 -13.87 3.92
CA ALA A 157 -8.59 -13.81 4.23
C ALA A 157 -8.88 -13.03 5.51
N ARG A 158 -7.99 -13.10 6.53
CA ARG A 158 -8.07 -12.25 7.71
C ARG A 158 -7.79 -10.78 7.39
N CYS A 159 -6.78 -10.50 6.56
CA CYS A 159 -6.49 -9.15 6.09
C CYS A 159 -7.66 -8.48 5.37
N TRP A 160 -8.54 -9.27 4.74
CA TRP A 160 -9.71 -8.80 3.99
C TRP A 160 -11.00 -8.73 4.78
N ARG A 161 -11.14 -9.55 5.83
CA ARG A 161 -12.20 -9.39 6.82
C ARG A 161 -11.83 -8.20 7.71
N ILE A 162 -11.93 -7.00 7.16
CA ILE A 162 -12.10 -5.80 7.97
C ILE A 162 -13.36 -6.08 8.77
N GLU A 163 -13.23 -6.21 10.09
CA GLU A 163 -14.28 -6.68 10.99
C GLU A 163 -15.57 -5.85 10.82
N GLU A 164 -16.48 -6.30 9.93
CA GLU A 164 -17.87 -5.84 9.94
C GLU A 164 -18.54 -6.20 11.30
N GLU A 165 -17.92 -7.11 12.04
CA GLU A 165 -18.35 -7.58 13.37
C GLU A 165 -18.13 -6.54 14.48
N GLY A 166 -17.36 -5.46 14.26
CA GLY A 166 -17.10 -4.42 15.27
C GLY A 166 -18.19 -3.34 15.41
N GLY A 167 -19.18 -3.30 14.51
CA GLY A 167 -20.21 -2.24 14.45
C GLY A 167 -21.58 -2.60 15.03
N GLY A 168 -21.82 -3.86 15.40
CA GLY A 168 -23.17 -4.35 15.75
C GLY A 168 -23.48 -4.53 17.24
N ALA A 169 -22.50 -4.44 18.14
CA ALA A 169 -22.65 -4.90 19.53
C ALA A 169 -22.86 -3.80 20.59
N ARG A 170 -23.45 -2.63 20.24
CA ARG A 170 -23.60 -1.53 21.23
C ARG A 170 -24.99 -0.99 21.54
N ASP A 171 -26.08 -1.43 20.92
CA ASP A 171 -27.41 -0.87 21.19
C ASP A 171 -28.52 -1.91 21.50
N GLU A 172 -28.21 -3.00 22.21
CA GLU A 172 -29.24 -3.91 22.78
C GLU A 172 -29.15 -4.07 24.32
N ALA A 173 -28.62 -3.06 25.03
CA ALA A 173 -28.57 -3.05 26.49
C ALA A 173 -29.54 -2.03 27.14
N ALA A 174 -30.64 -1.68 26.45
CA ALA A 174 -31.63 -0.76 26.99
C ALA A 174 -33.08 -1.17 26.64
N GLN A 175 -33.50 -2.38 27.03
CA GLN A 175 -34.89 -2.68 27.33
C GLN A 175 -34.98 -4.05 28.03
N GLY A 176 -35.25 -4.05 29.34
CA GLY A 176 -35.49 -5.29 30.07
C GLY A 176 -35.33 -5.22 31.58
N GLU A 177 -35.85 -4.17 32.25
CA GLU A 177 -36.27 -4.34 33.64
C GLU A 177 -37.55 -5.19 33.64
N GLY A 178 -37.50 -6.40 34.19
CA GLY A 178 -38.71 -7.21 34.31
C GLY A 178 -38.54 -8.66 34.75
N GLY A 179 -38.16 -8.88 36.01
CA GLY A 179 -38.81 -9.90 36.86
C GLY A 179 -38.33 -11.37 36.79
N GLY A 180 -37.96 -11.89 37.97
CA GLY A 180 -38.47 -13.19 38.43
C GLY A 180 -37.51 -14.37 38.42
N ARG A 181 -37.03 -14.70 39.63
CA ARG A 181 -36.39 -15.95 40.09
C ARG A 181 -37.00 -17.23 39.50
N GLU A 182 -36.20 -18.27 39.25
CA GLU A 182 -36.01 -19.41 40.16
C GLU A 182 -34.94 -20.41 39.65
N ALA A 183 -34.47 -21.22 40.60
CA ALA A 183 -33.24 -21.98 40.61
C ALA A 183 -33.25 -23.28 39.76
N ALA A 184 -32.07 -23.70 39.30
CA ALA A 184 -31.68 -25.12 39.28
C ALA A 184 -30.16 -25.28 39.12
N SER A 185 -29.55 -25.94 40.10
CA SER A 185 -28.19 -26.46 40.09
C SER A 185 -27.97 -27.52 39.01
N SER A 186 -26.81 -27.50 38.37
CA SER A 186 -26.23 -28.67 37.71
C SER A 186 -24.72 -28.48 37.61
N GLU A 187 -24.00 -29.19 38.46
CA GLU A 187 -22.54 -29.32 38.46
C GLU A 187 -22.10 -30.11 37.22
N GLY A 188 -21.45 -29.43 36.28
CA GLY A 188 -20.94 -30.01 35.04
C GLY A 188 -19.42 -29.93 34.95
N LEU A 189 -18.79 -31.06 35.26
CA LEU A 189 -17.41 -31.50 35.01
C LEU A 189 -16.50 -30.55 34.21
N GLY A 190 -15.43 -30.09 34.87
CA GLY A 190 -14.36 -29.31 34.30
C GLY A 190 -13.63 -30.03 33.18
N ALA A 191 -13.78 -29.53 31.96
CA ALA A 191 -12.90 -29.84 30.85
C ALA A 191 -11.59 -29.06 31.04
N GLU A 192 -10.51 -29.78 31.33
CA GLU A 192 -9.14 -29.27 31.35
C GLU A 192 -8.85 -28.49 30.05
N PRO A 193 -8.39 -27.23 30.13
CA PRO A 193 -8.08 -26.43 28.96
C PRO A 193 -6.88 -27.03 28.23
N VAL A 194 -7.10 -27.50 27.01
CA VAL A 194 -6.06 -28.06 26.13
C VAL A 194 -4.93 -27.03 25.96
N PRO A 195 -3.70 -27.29 26.46
CA PRO A 195 -2.58 -26.38 26.31
C PRO A 195 -2.09 -26.45 24.86
N GLY A 196 -2.29 -25.37 24.10
CA GLY A 196 -1.85 -25.29 22.70
C GLY A 196 -2.63 -24.34 21.81
N GLN A 197 -3.71 -23.72 22.29
CA GLN A 197 -4.36 -22.64 21.53
C GLN A 197 -3.52 -21.36 21.64
N SER A 198 -2.61 -21.18 20.68
CA SER A 198 -1.93 -19.92 20.40
C SER A 198 -2.96 -18.78 20.42
N SER A 199 -2.79 -17.83 21.33
CA SER A 199 -3.72 -16.71 21.47
C SER A 199 -3.96 -16.03 20.13
N PRO A 200 -5.21 -15.70 19.76
CA PRO A 200 -5.49 -15.01 18.50
C PRO A 200 -4.72 -13.69 18.49
N LEU A 201 -3.81 -13.56 17.51
CA LEU A 201 -2.99 -12.37 17.31
C LEU A 201 -3.89 -11.13 17.26
N LYS A 202 -3.78 -10.25 18.28
CA LYS A 202 -4.59 -9.03 18.50
C LYS A 202 -4.27 -7.89 17.52
N HIS A 203 -4.16 -8.17 16.23
CA HIS A 203 -3.88 -7.16 15.21
C HIS A 203 -5.09 -6.99 14.29
N PRO A 204 -6.15 -6.26 14.72
CA PRO A 204 -7.44 -6.20 14.00
C PRO A 204 -7.34 -5.58 12.60
N ASN A 205 -6.24 -4.90 12.26
CA ASN A 205 -6.16 -4.07 11.05
C ASN A 205 -5.04 -4.47 10.09
N ALA A 206 -4.65 -5.74 10.05
CA ALA A 206 -3.61 -6.27 9.18
C ALA A 206 -3.99 -6.23 7.67
N GLY A 207 -4.29 -5.07 7.10
CA GLY A 207 -4.75 -4.99 5.71
C GLY A 207 -5.65 -3.81 5.38
N ALA A 208 -5.78 -2.81 6.28
CA ALA A 208 -6.62 -1.64 6.06
C ALA A 208 -6.37 -0.98 4.69
N PHE A 209 -5.12 -0.90 4.23
CA PHE A 209 -4.81 -0.32 2.92
C PHE A 209 -5.41 -1.06 1.72
N LEU A 210 -5.90 -2.30 1.87
CA LEU A 210 -6.45 -3.11 0.77
C LEU A 210 -7.84 -2.64 0.33
N HIS A 211 -8.69 -2.28 1.30
CA HIS A 211 -10.10 -1.92 1.09
C HIS A 211 -10.50 -0.67 1.85
N SER A 212 -9.52 0.16 2.25
CA SER A 212 -9.82 1.38 2.99
C SER A 212 -10.79 2.26 2.19
N PRO A 213 -11.86 2.80 2.81
CA PRO A 213 -12.73 3.80 2.16
C PRO A 213 -11.93 5.02 1.69
N LEU A 214 -10.78 5.28 2.33
CA LEU A 214 -9.84 6.32 1.93
C LEU A 214 -9.33 6.15 0.49
N LEU A 215 -9.32 4.93 -0.08
CA LEU A 215 -8.93 4.74 -1.48
C LEU A 215 -9.94 5.35 -2.45
N ALA A 216 -11.23 5.26 -2.14
CA ALA A 216 -12.29 5.86 -2.93
C ALA A 216 -12.24 7.38 -2.81
N GLU A 217 -12.04 7.90 -1.59
CA GLU A 217 -11.85 9.34 -1.35
C GLU A 217 -10.61 9.89 -2.07
N LEU A 218 -9.48 9.19 -1.99
CA LEU A 218 -8.26 9.58 -2.72
C LEU A 218 -8.47 9.58 -4.23
N GLN A 219 -9.26 8.65 -4.75
CA GLN A 219 -9.62 8.63 -6.17
C GLN A 219 -10.47 9.85 -6.53
N ALA A 220 -11.46 10.19 -5.70
CA ALA A 220 -12.27 11.38 -5.89
C ALA A 220 -11.42 12.66 -5.85
N VAL A 221 -10.55 12.80 -4.84
CA VAL A 221 -9.58 13.91 -4.72
C VAL A 221 -8.71 14.02 -5.96
N GLN A 222 -8.17 12.89 -6.45
CA GLN A 222 -7.33 12.90 -7.66
C GLN A 222 -8.12 13.39 -8.89
N MET A 223 -9.31 12.85 -9.11
CA MET A 223 -10.15 13.20 -10.27
C MET A 223 -10.58 14.66 -10.22
N GLU A 224 -11.07 15.11 -9.07
CA GLU A 224 -11.52 16.49 -8.90
C GLU A 224 -10.33 17.46 -9.02
N ALA A 225 -9.19 17.18 -8.37
CA ALA A 225 -8.00 18.01 -8.51
C ALA A 225 -7.50 18.10 -9.97
N MET A 226 -7.60 17.02 -10.75
CA MET A 226 -7.28 17.04 -12.18
C MET A 226 -8.28 17.86 -13.00
N GLU A 227 -9.58 17.76 -12.72
CA GLU A 227 -10.62 18.54 -13.41
C GLU A 227 -10.46 20.05 -13.19
N ARG A 228 -9.89 20.46 -12.05
CA ARG A 228 -9.60 21.87 -11.76
C ARG A 228 -8.40 22.43 -12.51
N LEU A 229 -7.58 21.60 -13.15
CA LEU A 229 -6.44 22.07 -13.93
C LEU A 229 -6.91 22.59 -15.30
N PRO A 230 -6.40 23.76 -15.76
CA PRO A 230 -6.62 24.23 -17.13
C PRO A 230 -6.26 23.13 -18.12
N LYS A 231 -7.12 22.90 -19.12
CA LYS A 231 -6.89 21.90 -20.17
C LYS A 231 -5.55 22.15 -20.88
N ASP A 232 -5.17 23.42 -21.04
CA ASP A 232 -3.90 23.84 -21.66
C ASP A 232 -2.65 23.34 -20.91
N LEU A 233 -2.75 23.07 -19.60
CA LEU A 233 -1.65 22.49 -18.81
C LEU A 233 -1.65 20.95 -18.87
N LEU A 234 -2.78 20.32 -19.20
CA LEU A 234 -2.91 18.87 -19.31
C LEU A 234 -2.47 18.37 -20.70
N TYR A 235 -2.74 19.14 -21.74
CA TYR A 235 -2.41 18.84 -23.13
C TYR A 235 -1.32 19.76 -23.65
N GLY A 236 -0.25 19.95 -22.86
CA GLY A 236 0.86 20.84 -23.20
C GLY A 236 1.18 20.72 -24.69
N GLU A 237 0.91 21.80 -25.42
CA GLU A 237 0.89 21.86 -26.88
C GLU A 237 2.14 21.15 -27.42
N ALA A 238 1.94 19.95 -27.95
CA ALA A 238 2.94 19.25 -28.73
C ALA A 238 3.11 19.89 -30.12
N ASP A 239 2.70 21.16 -30.28
CA ASP A 239 3.00 22.01 -31.42
C ASP A 239 4.44 22.50 -31.31
N SER A 240 5.34 21.53 -31.34
CA SER A 240 6.67 21.70 -31.92
C SER A 240 6.50 21.94 -33.43
N SER A 241 5.89 23.08 -33.79
CA SER A 241 5.94 23.60 -35.15
C SER A 241 7.40 23.97 -35.42
N SER A 242 8.06 23.02 -36.08
CA SER A 242 9.35 23.14 -36.71
C SER A 242 9.28 24.23 -37.78
N HIS A 243 9.43 25.50 -37.37
CA HIS A 243 9.66 26.61 -38.27
C HIS A 243 10.75 27.55 -37.73
N ARG A 244 12.00 27.10 -37.82
CA ARG A 244 13.16 27.94 -38.19
C ARG A 244 14.04 27.07 -39.09
N GLY A 245 14.17 27.33 -40.38
CA GLY A 245 14.43 28.64 -40.96
C GLY A 245 15.91 28.95 -40.75
N ALA A 246 16.71 28.61 -41.75
CA ALA A 246 18.14 28.82 -41.83
C ALA A 246 18.55 30.30 -41.68
N ALA A 247 19.64 30.59 -40.95
CA ALA A 247 20.68 31.57 -41.34
C ALA A 247 21.82 31.70 -40.29
N ALA A 248 23.00 31.25 -40.71
CA ALA A 248 24.36 31.81 -40.56
C ALA A 248 25.07 32.06 -39.20
N PRO A 249 26.42 31.93 -39.17
CA PRO A 249 27.28 32.07 -37.98
C PRO A 249 27.99 33.44 -37.87
N GLY A 250 28.22 33.90 -36.63
CA GLY A 250 29.12 35.01 -36.28
C GLY A 250 29.13 35.17 -34.76
N SER A 251 30.15 34.67 -34.05
CA SER A 251 31.45 35.30 -33.78
C SER A 251 31.45 36.31 -32.62
N LEU A 252 32.12 35.89 -31.54
CA LEU A 252 32.96 36.63 -30.58
C LEU A 252 32.36 37.52 -29.48
N ALA A 253 32.73 37.12 -28.25
CA ALA A 253 33.16 37.89 -27.05
C ALA A 253 32.13 38.90 -26.45
N ARG A 254 32.07 39.16 -25.13
CA ARG A 254 33.10 39.27 -24.09
C ARG A 254 32.41 39.47 -22.73
N ALA A 255 33.16 39.19 -21.66
CA ALA A 255 33.15 39.85 -20.34
C ALA A 255 32.08 39.51 -19.26
N SER A 256 32.62 38.94 -18.16
CA SER A 256 32.41 39.24 -16.74
C SER A 256 31.19 40.05 -16.27
N ALA A 257 30.46 39.47 -15.32
CA ALA A 257 30.12 40.13 -14.05
C ALA A 257 29.78 39.08 -12.99
N SER A 258 30.60 39.03 -11.94
CA SER A 258 30.27 38.41 -10.66
C SER A 258 29.47 39.44 -9.86
N LEU A 259 28.23 39.09 -9.48
CA LEU A 259 27.44 39.82 -8.50
C LEU A 259 26.43 38.85 -7.90
N GLY A 260 26.50 38.70 -6.58
CA GLY A 260 25.63 37.83 -5.80
C GLY A 260 24.17 38.28 -5.83
N GLY A 261 23.29 37.33 -5.51
CA GLY A 261 21.87 37.62 -5.33
C GLY A 261 21.08 36.36 -5.08
N LEU A 262 20.72 36.16 -3.81
CA LEU A 262 19.54 35.45 -3.30
C LEU A 262 18.49 35.14 -4.37
N LEU A 263 18.62 33.99 -5.04
CA LEU A 263 17.54 33.39 -5.80
C LEU A 263 17.26 32.05 -5.14
N GLY A 264 16.09 31.98 -4.51
CA GLY A 264 15.54 30.74 -3.98
C GLY A 264 15.61 29.68 -5.07
N GLU A 265 16.26 28.58 -4.71
CA GLU A 265 16.40 27.37 -5.51
C GLU A 265 15.02 27.03 -6.11
N ALA A 266 14.90 27.26 -7.42
CA ALA A 266 13.67 26.95 -8.14
C ALA A 266 13.45 25.45 -8.03
N ALA A 267 12.47 25.05 -7.20
CA ALA A 267 12.08 23.66 -7.06
C ALA A 267 11.93 23.06 -8.47
N PRO A 268 12.55 21.89 -8.74
CA PRO A 268 12.54 21.29 -10.07
C PRO A 268 11.10 21.19 -10.55
N MET A 269 10.85 21.73 -11.75
CA MET A 269 9.54 21.67 -12.40
C MET A 269 9.01 20.24 -12.33
N PRO A 270 7.75 20.03 -11.86
CA PRO A 270 7.19 18.70 -11.77
C PRO A 270 7.24 18.07 -13.16
N ARG A 271 7.91 16.91 -13.27
CA ARG A 271 7.95 16.16 -14.53
C ARG A 271 6.51 15.91 -14.99
N PRO A 272 6.20 16.11 -16.28
CA PRO A 272 4.88 15.82 -16.82
C PRO A 272 4.49 14.39 -16.43
N LEU A 273 3.24 14.23 -16.00
CA LEU A 273 2.72 12.95 -15.54
C LEU A 273 2.92 11.91 -16.66
N PRO A 274 3.38 10.69 -16.36
CA PRO A 274 3.60 9.68 -17.37
C PRO A 274 2.29 9.37 -18.12
N PRO A 275 2.35 9.10 -19.44
CA PRO A 275 1.18 8.83 -20.29
C PRO A 275 0.36 7.59 -19.88
N GLU A 276 0.80 6.83 -18.86
CA GLU A 276 0.02 5.74 -18.25
C GLU A 276 -1.30 6.20 -17.59
N LEU A 277 -1.55 7.51 -17.45
CA LEU A 277 -2.83 8.03 -16.96
C LEU A 277 -3.98 7.90 -17.98
N GLU A 278 -3.72 7.68 -19.27
CA GLU A 278 -4.78 7.40 -20.25
C GLU A 278 -5.21 5.91 -20.27
N ALA A 279 -4.36 5.00 -19.79
CA ALA A 279 -4.65 3.56 -19.81
C ALA A 279 -5.52 3.06 -18.64
N VAL A 280 -5.99 3.94 -17.75
CA VAL A 280 -6.73 3.56 -16.53
C VAL A 280 -8.15 3.05 -16.81
N ARG A 281 -8.65 3.11 -18.06
CA ARG A 281 -9.91 2.46 -18.43
C ARG A 281 -9.83 0.93 -18.65
N VAL A 282 -8.65 0.30 -18.70
CA VAL A 282 -8.55 -1.13 -19.07
C VAL A 282 -8.13 -2.07 -17.92
N SER A 283 -7.75 -1.58 -16.75
CA SER A 283 -7.23 -2.45 -15.66
C SER A 283 -8.26 -2.86 -14.57
N ALA A 284 -9.57 -2.76 -14.85
CA ALA A 284 -10.59 -3.38 -13.98
C ALA A 284 -10.73 -4.90 -14.23
N ALA A 285 -10.36 -5.39 -15.42
CA ALA A 285 -10.48 -6.81 -15.77
C ALA A 285 -9.43 -7.72 -15.09
N PHE A 286 -8.34 -7.16 -14.53
CA PHE A 286 -7.30 -7.96 -13.86
C PHE A 286 -7.58 -8.23 -12.38
N LEU A 287 -8.62 -7.60 -11.80
CA LEU A 287 -9.03 -7.81 -10.40
C LEU A 287 -10.18 -8.81 -10.25
N ALA A 288 -10.81 -9.25 -11.34
CA ALA A 288 -11.91 -10.22 -11.33
C ALA A 288 -11.53 -11.62 -11.87
N GLY A 289 -10.24 -11.88 -12.13
CA GLY A 289 -9.80 -13.11 -12.80
C GLY A 289 -9.44 -14.25 -11.86
N ASP A 290 -10.37 -15.21 -11.77
CA ASP A 290 -10.13 -16.66 -11.82
C ASP A 290 -9.81 -17.39 -10.49
N GLN A 291 -10.88 -17.81 -9.80
CA GLN A 291 -10.89 -18.87 -8.79
C GLN A 291 -11.44 -20.17 -9.38
N THR A 292 -10.87 -20.65 -10.49
CA THR A 292 -11.07 -22.03 -10.92
C THR A 292 -9.74 -22.78 -10.93
N THR A 293 -9.77 -23.99 -10.36
CA THR A 293 -8.70 -24.98 -10.10
C THR A 293 -7.85 -24.82 -8.84
#